data_AF-A0A958P2V7-F1
#
_entry.id   AF-A0A958P2V7-F1
#
_cell.length_a   1.000
_cell.length_b   1.000
_cell.length_c   1.000
_cell.angle_alpha   90.00
_cell.angle_beta   90.00
_cell.angle_gamma   90.00
#
_symmetry.space_group_name_H-M   'P 1'
#
loop_
_entity.id
_entity.type
_entity.pdbx_description
1 polymer ?
#
loop_
_entity_poly.entity_id
_entity_poly.type
_entity_poly.pdbx_seq_one_letter_code
_entity_poly.pdbx_strand_id
1 'polypeptide(L)' 'MENITENEKRTLTQKLLEFQKTGLLSYGKYLTEQLEFASKSESRNAYKKYVEEQIIMNNQKIKEIDDKLQ' A
#
# COMPACT_ATOMS: atom_id res chain seq x y z
N MET A 1 26.49 -4.46 24.56
CA MET A 1 25.34 -4.43 23.64
C MET A 1 24.82 -5.85 23.55
N GLU A 2 23.54 -6.08 23.83
CA GLU A 2 22.95 -7.40 23.60
C GLU A 2 23.06 -7.73 22.11
N ASN A 3 23.50 -8.95 21.81
CA ASN A 3 23.62 -9.41 20.42
C ASN A 3 22.23 -9.74 19.90
N ILE A 4 21.73 -8.93 18.96
CA ILE A 4 20.47 -9.21 18.25
C ILE A 4 20.64 -10.49 17.43
N THR A 5 19.78 -11.46 17.69
CA THR A 5 19.75 -12.74 16.96
C THR A 5 19.18 -12.56 15.55
N GLU A 6 19.59 -13.43 14.62
CA GLU A 6 19.00 -13.44 13.27
C GLU A 6 17.49 -13.72 13.30
N ASN A 7 17.02 -14.46 14.31
CA ASN A 7 15.59 -14.72 14.50
C ASN A 7 14.81 -13.45 14.88
N GLU A 8 15.37 -12.60 15.74
CA GLU A 8 14.78 -11.31 16.09
C GLU A 8 14.76 -10.37 14.89
N LYS A 9 15.84 -10.31 14.10
CA LYS A 9 15.87 -9.52 12.85
C LYS A 9 14.79 -9.96 11.87
N ARG A 10 14.63 -11.28 11.68
CA ARG A 10 13.57 -11.84 10.83
C ARG A 10 12.17 -11.47 11.34
N THR A 11 11.94 -11.60 12.63
CA THR A 11 10.66 -11.26 13.27
C THR A 11 10.32 -9.77 13.10
N LEU A 12 11.30 -8.88 13.31
CA LEU A 12 11.12 -7.44 13.11
C LEU A 12 10.85 -7.10 11.65
N THR A 13 11.54 -7.77 10.72
CA THR A 13 11.32 -7.59 9.28
C THR A 13 9.90 -7.99 8.89
N GLN A 14 9.40 -9.12 9.37
CA GLN A 14 8.00 -9.55 9.15
C GLN A 14 7.01 -8.53 9.68
N LYS A 15 7.17 -8.08 10.94
CA LYS A 15 6.30 -7.05 11.54
C LYS A 15 6.30 -5.73 10.76
N LEU A 16 7.46 -5.32 10.26
CA LEU A 16 7.57 -4.12 9.43
C LEU A 16 6.78 -4.27 8.13
N LEU A 17 6.91 -5.42 7.45
CA LEU A 17 6.17 -5.71 6.21
C LEU A 17 4.66 -5.75 6.45
N GLU A 18 4.20 -6.39 7.52
CA GLU A 18 2.78 -6.40 7.93
C GLU A 18 2.23 -5.00 8.22
N PHE A 19 3.03 -4.17 8.92
CA PHE A 19 2.67 -2.78 9.19
C PHE A 19 2.56 -1.97 7.90
N GLN A 20 3.53 -2.10 6.99
CA GLN A 20 3.51 -1.45 5.67
C GLN A 20 2.28 -1.88 4.86
N LYS A 21 1.97 -3.18 4.83
CA LYS A 21 0.77 -3.71 4.16
C LYS A 21 -0.51 -3.08 4.72
N THR A 22 -0.61 -2.96 6.05
CA THR A 22 -1.76 -2.33 6.72
C THR A 22 -1.96 -0.87 6.27
N GLY A 23 -0.85 -0.12 6.13
CA GLY A 23 -0.88 1.24 5.59
C GLY A 23 -1.37 1.29 4.14
N LEU A 24 -0.84 0.42 3.27
CA LEU A 24 -1.22 0.36 1.85
C LEU A 24 -2.69 -0.06 1.65
N LEU A 25 -3.21 -0.98 2.47
CA LEU A 25 -4.63 -1.35 2.45
C LEU A 25 -5.53 -0.17 2.83
N SER A 26 -5.13 0.61 3.84
CA SER A 26 -5.86 1.81 4.25
C SER A 26 -5.81 2.89 3.16
N TYR A 27 -4.64 3.10 2.56
CA TYR A 27 -4.50 4.03 1.44
C TYR A 27 -5.30 3.61 0.22
N GLY A 28 -5.37 2.30 -0.09
CA GLY A 28 -6.21 1.77 -1.16
C GLY A 28 -7.71 2.07 -0.97
N LYS A 29 -8.21 2.00 0.27
CA LYS A 29 -9.59 2.42 0.59
C LYS A 29 -9.81 3.90 0.31
N TYR A 30 -8.90 4.75 0.78
CA TYR A 30 -8.93 6.19 0.50
C TYR A 30 -8.93 6.47 -1.02
N LEU A 31 -8.05 5.82 -1.78
CA LEU A 31 -8.00 5.99 -3.24
C LEU A 31 -9.32 5.58 -3.93
N THR A 32 -10.00 4.56 -3.42
CA THR A 32 -11.31 4.14 -3.92
C THR A 32 -12.36 5.24 -3.72
N GLU A 33 -12.39 5.86 -2.54
CA GLU A 33 -13.27 7.00 -2.25
C GLU A 33 -12.94 8.21 -3.14
N GLN A 34 -11.64 8.47 -3.36
CA GLN A 34 -11.19 9.54 -4.27
C GLN A 34 -11.60 9.28 -5.72
N LEU A 35 -11.57 8.01 -6.17
CA LEU A 35 -11.98 7.64 -7.51
C LEU A 35 -13.48 7.85 -7.71
N GLU A 36 -14.29 7.49 -6.71
CA GLU A 36 -15.72 7.76 -6.72
C GLU A 36 -15.99 9.27 -6.78
N PHE A 37 -15.30 10.07 -5.95
CA PHE A 37 -15.40 11.52 -5.97
C PHE A 37 -14.99 12.11 -7.33
N ALA A 38 -13.87 11.67 -7.90
CA ALA A 38 -13.36 12.17 -9.18
C ALA A 38 -14.32 11.82 -10.33
N SER A 39 -14.98 10.66 -10.27
CA SER A 39 -15.92 10.20 -11.28
C SER A 39 -17.24 10.98 -11.32
N LYS A 40 -17.52 11.83 -10.31
CA LYS A 40 -18.75 12.66 -10.26
C LYS A 40 -18.72 13.88 -11.18
N SER A 41 -17.59 14.19 -11.83
CA SER A 41 -17.50 15.36 -12.71
C SER A 41 -16.44 15.19 -13.80
N GLU A 42 -16.81 15.48 -15.04
CA GLU A 42 -15.89 15.43 -16.19
C GLU A 42 -14.72 16.40 -16.06
N SER A 43 -14.89 17.53 -15.37
CA SER A 43 -13.82 18.50 -15.13
C SER A 43 -12.67 17.93 -14.27
N ARG A 44 -12.89 16.79 -13.61
CA ARG A 44 -11.89 16.11 -12.76
C ARG A 44 -11.22 14.94 -13.47
N ASN A 45 -11.39 14.78 -14.78
CA ASN A 45 -10.88 13.62 -15.50
C ASN A 45 -9.34 13.44 -15.36
N ALA A 46 -8.57 14.53 -15.31
CA ALA A 46 -7.13 14.45 -15.06
C ALA A 46 -6.82 13.89 -13.66
N TYR A 47 -7.53 14.34 -12.64
CA TYR A 47 -7.39 13.81 -11.28
C TYR A 47 -7.86 12.35 -11.20
N LYS A 48 -8.95 11.99 -11.88
CA LYS A 48 -9.42 10.61 -11.98
C LYS A 48 -8.32 9.67 -12.49
N LYS A 49 -7.68 10.01 -13.61
CA LYS A 49 -6.57 9.22 -14.19
C LYS A 49 -5.41 9.07 -13.21
N TYR A 50 -5.03 10.16 -12.53
CA TYR A 50 -4.00 10.11 -11.50
C TYR A 50 -4.37 9.14 -10.37
N VAL A 51 -5.61 9.17 -9.88
CA VAL A 51 -6.07 8.25 -8.82
C VAL A 51 -6.05 6.80 -9.31
N GLU A 52 -6.46 6.52 -10.55
CA GLU A 52 -6.39 5.19 -11.16
C GLU A 52 -4.94 4.66 -11.22
N GLU A 53 -3.98 5.50 -11.62
CA GLU A 53 -2.56 5.17 -11.61
C GLU A 53 -2.05 4.87 -10.19
N GLN A 54 -2.43 5.69 -9.20
CA GLN A 54 -2.06 5.45 -7.81
C GLN A 54 -2.63 4.14 -7.26
N ILE A 55 -3.84 3.73 -7.67
CA ILE A 55 -4.42 2.44 -7.29
C ILE A 55 -3.57 1.30 -7.85
N ILE A 56 -3.15 1.38 -9.11
CA ILE A 56 -2.28 0.37 -9.74
C ILE A 56 -0.96 0.26 -8.97
N MET A 57 -0.31 1.40 -8.70
CA MET A 57 0.96 1.43 -7.97
C MET A 57 0.82 0.89 -6.53
N ASN A 58 -0.28 1.23 -5.84
CA ASN A 58 -0.55 0.73 -4.49
C ASN A 58 -0.73 -0.80 -4.48
N ASN A 59 -1.48 -1.34 -5.44
CA ASN A 59 -1.71 -2.78 -5.56
C ASN A 59 -0.42 -3.53 -5.92
N GLN A 60 0.44 -2.95 -6.76
CA GLN A 60 1.77 -3.52 -7.04
C GLN A 60 2.61 -3.62 -5.77
N LYS A 61 2.67 -2.56 -4.95
CA LYS A 61 3.40 -2.57 -3.67
C LYS A 61 2.84 -3.60 -2.68
N ILE A 62 1.52 -3.76 -2.61
CA ILE A 62 0.90 -4.80 -1.77
C ILE A 62 1.36 -6.17 -2.23
N LYS A 63 1.33 -6.45 -3.54
CA LYS A 63 1.80 -7.71 -4.10
C LYS A 63 3.27 -7.98 -3.78
N GLU A 64 4.14 -6.98 -3.91
CA GLU A 64 5.57 -7.12 -3.55
C GLU A 64 5.79 -7.44 -2.06
N ILE A 65 4.94 -6.90 -1.17
CA ILE A 65 5.00 -7.24 0.25
C ILE A 65 4.48 -8.66 0.49
N ASP A 66 3.40 -9.05 -0.17
CA ASP A 66 2.85 -10.40 -0.05
C ASP A 66 3.84 -11.46 -0.54
N ASP A 67 4.53 -11.20 -1.66
CA ASP A 67 5.59 -12.05 -2.19
C ASP A 67 6.79 -12.16 -1.21
N LYS A 68 7.03 -11.16 -0.34
CA LYS A 68 8.07 -11.18 0.71
C LYS A 68 7.63 -11.81 2.03
N LEU A 69 6.33 -11.94 2.26
CA LEU A 69 5.74 -12.55 3.46
C LEU A 69 5.47 -14.05 3.29
N GLN A 70 5.54 -14.57 2.06
CA GLN A 70 5.55 -16.01 1.74
C GLN A 70 6.84 -16.68 2.21
#